data_AF-A0A2A4JG31-F1
#
_entry.id   AF-A0A2A4JG31-F1
#
_cell.length_a   1.000
_cell.length_b   1.000
_cell.length_c   1.000
_cell.angle_alpha   90.00
_cell.angle_beta   90.00
_cell.angle_gamma   90.00
#
_symmetry.space_group_name_H-M   'P 1'
#
loop_
_entity.id
_entity.type
_entity.pdbx_description
1 polymer ?
#
loop_
_entity_poly.entity_id
_entity_poly.type
_entity_poly.pdbx_seq_one_letter_code
_entity_poly.pdbx_strand_id
1 'polypeptide(L)' 'MTFALALVVVWWAVGARAGEPVFDPSTLMRLVLVPADVPVGSVIYRVRASDPDFDYPLHFELI' A
#
# COMPACT_ATOMS: atom_id res chain seq x y z
N MET A 1 -9.59 -32.64 19.85
CA MET A 1 -10.44 -32.06 18.79
C MET A 1 -10.61 -30.54 18.95
N THR A 2 -10.88 -30.03 20.15
CA THR A 2 -10.98 -28.59 20.47
C THR A 2 -9.69 -27.80 20.26
N PHE A 3 -8.52 -28.33 20.65
CA PHE A 3 -7.23 -27.67 20.46
C PHE A 3 -6.85 -27.43 19.00
N ALA A 4 -7.14 -28.39 18.11
CA ALA A 4 -6.88 -28.27 16.68
C ALA A 4 -7.77 -27.18 16.06
N LEU A 5 -9.03 -27.09 16.49
CA LEU A 5 -9.98 -26.10 16.02
C LEU A 5 -9.59 -24.69 16.49
N ALA A 6 -9.11 -24.56 17.73
CA ALA A 6 -8.56 -23.30 18.24
C ALA A 6 -7.31 -22.85 17.46
N LEU A 7 -6.41 -23.77 17.11
CA LEU A 7 -5.25 -23.47 16.27
C LEU A 7 -5.65 -22.99 14.88
N VAL A 8 -6.60 -23.66 14.22
CA VAL A 8 -7.10 -23.24 12.90
C VAL A 8 -7.70 -21.84 12.94
N VAL A 9 -8.49 -21.52 13.97
CA VAL A 9 -9.09 -20.19 14.15
C VAL A 9 -8.03 -19.12 14.39
N VAL A 10 -6.99 -19.41 15.18
CA VAL A 10 -5.87 -18.48 15.41
C VAL A 10 -5.10 -18.23 14.12
N TRP A 11 -4.79 -19.28 13.35
CA TRP A 11 -4.11 -19.13 12.05
C TRP A 11 -4.94 -18.34 11.04
N TRP A 12 -6.25 -18.55 11.00
CA TRP A 12 -7.16 -17.75 10.18
C TRP A 12 -7.20 -16.29 10.62
N ALA A 13 -7.28 -16.02 11.92
CA ALA A 13 -7.30 -14.66 12.45
C ALA A 13 -5.97 -13.91 12.25
N VAL A 14 -4.83 -14.64 12.26
CA VAL A 14 -3.51 -14.08 11.95
C VAL A 14 -3.34 -13.85 10.44
N GLY A 15 -3.79 -14.80 9.61
CA GLY A 15 -3.78 -14.67 8.15
C GLY A 15 -4.74 -13.61 7.60
N ALA A 16 -5.86 -13.35 8.29
CA ALA A 16 -6.79 -12.27 7.92
C ALA A 16 -6.26 -10.86 8.24
N ARG A 17 -5.10 -10.75 8.90
CA ARG A 17 -4.34 -9.50 9.09
C ARG A 17 -3.17 -9.38 8.11
N ALA A 18 -3.15 -10.21 7.08
CA ALA A 18 -2.22 -10.08 5.98
C ALA A 18 -2.41 -8.70 5.30
N GLY A 19 -1.28 -8.13 4.88
CA GLY A 19 -0.94 -6.74 5.15
C GLY A 19 -1.53 -5.74 4.17
N GLU A 20 -2.14 -4.68 4.70
CA GLU A 20 -2.58 -3.53 3.91
C GLU A 20 -1.41 -2.96 3.07
N PRO A 21 -1.68 -2.43 1.85
CA PRO A 21 -0.66 -1.76 1.06
C PRO A 21 0.05 -0.66 1.85
N VAL A 22 1.37 -0.71 1.87
CA VAL A 22 2.20 0.28 2.57
C VAL A 22 2.94 1.14 1.56
N PHE A 23 2.84 2.45 1.69
CA PHE A 23 3.63 3.39 0.88
C PHE A 23 5.12 3.29 1.21
N ASP A 24 5.95 3.33 0.17
CA ASP A 24 7.42 3.39 0.29
C ASP A 24 7.82 4.78 0.83
N PRO A 25 8.38 4.87 2.05
CA PRO A 25 8.74 6.14 2.68
C PRO A 25 9.78 6.95 1.90
N SER A 26 10.63 6.28 1.12
CA SER A 26 11.61 6.97 0.27
C SER A 26 10.96 7.74 -0.88
N THR A 27 9.73 7.36 -1.23
CA THR A 27 8.86 8.01 -2.22
C THR A 27 7.65 8.65 -1.55
N LEU A 28 7.79 9.14 -0.32
CA LEU A 28 6.82 10.02 0.32
C LEU A 28 7.41 11.41 0.53
N MET A 29 7.39 12.22 -0.53
CA MET A 29 7.74 13.64 -0.49
C MET A 29 6.53 14.42 0.02
N ARG A 30 6.66 14.93 1.26
CA ARG A 30 5.65 15.80 1.86
C ARG A 30 5.45 17.12 1.09
N LEU A 31 6.47 17.56 0.35
CA LEU A 31 6.45 18.77 -0.44
C LEU A 31 7.13 18.50 -1.80
N VAL A 32 6.46 18.90 -2.88
CA VAL A 32 7.00 18.87 -4.24
C VAL A 32 7.00 20.30 -4.77
N LEU A 33 8.16 20.77 -5.24
CA LEU A 33 8.29 22.06 -5.90
C LEU A 33 8.04 21.88 -7.40
N VAL A 34 7.08 22.62 -7.94
CA VAL A 34 6.71 22.58 -9.34
C VAL A 34 6.99 23.94 -9.96
N PRO A 35 7.76 24.03 -11.06
CA PRO A 35 7.94 25.27 -11.81
C PRO A 35 6.60 25.86 -12.28
N ALA A 36 6.52 27.19 -12.33
CA ALA A 36 5.29 27.90 -12.68
C ALA A 36 4.84 27.68 -14.13
N ASP A 37 5.77 27.29 -15.01
CA ASP A 37 5.57 27.05 -16.44
C ASP A 37 5.46 25.57 -16.80
N VAL A 38 5.29 24.68 -15.80
CA VAL A 38 5.11 23.25 -16.05
C VAL A 38 3.89 23.01 -16.96
N PRO A 39 4.06 22.29 -18.09
CA PRO A 39 2.95 21.96 -18.97
C PRO A 39 1.90 21.06 -18.30
N VAL A 40 0.64 21.24 -18.69
CA VAL A 40 -0.45 20.33 -18.29
C VAL A 40 -0.14 18.91 -18.73
N GLY A 41 -0.40 17.94 -17.85
CA GLY A 41 -0.10 16.52 -18.08
C GLY A 41 1.33 16.11 -17.70
N SER A 42 2.16 17.05 -17.23
CA SER A 42 3.49 16.71 -16.72
C SER A 42 3.39 15.87 -15.44
N VAL A 43 4.24 14.84 -15.36
CA VAL A 43 4.40 14.07 -14.13
C VAL A 43 5.30 14.83 -13.18
N ILE A 44 4.74 15.34 -12.09
CA ILE A 44 5.48 16.09 -11.06
C ILE A 44 6.01 15.18 -9.95
N TYR A 45 5.42 14.00 -9.78
CA TYR A 45 5.73 13.11 -8.68
C TYR A 45 5.28 11.68 -8.95
N ARG A 46 5.93 10.71 -8.31
CA ARG A 46 5.56 9.29 -8.37
C ARG A 46 5.62 8.69 -6.96
N VAL A 47 4.49 8.19 -6.49
CA VAL A 47 4.42 7.37 -5.27
C VAL A 47 4.71 5.92 -5.62
N ARG A 48 5.21 5.18 -4.62
CA ARG A 48 5.27 3.72 -4.66
C ARG A 48 4.63 3.16 -3.40
N ALA A 49 4.04 1.99 -3.54
CA ALA A 49 3.56 1.20 -2.43
C ALA A 49 3.92 -0.27 -2.67
N SER A 50 3.94 -1.05 -1.60
CA SER A 50 4.15 -2.49 -1.63
C SER A 50 3.07 -3.16 -0.83
N ASP A 51 2.53 -4.24 -1.38
CA ASP A 51 1.54 -5.08 -0.74
C ASP A 51 2.15 -6.49 -0.58
N PRO A 52 2.26 -6.99 0.66
CA PRO A 52 2.85 -8.30 0.95
C PRO A 52 2.00 -9.48 0.45
N ASP A 53 0.72 -9.25 0.15
CA ASP A 53 -0.24 -10.30 -0.19
C ASP A 53 -0.38 -10.50 -1.71
N PHE A 54 0.46 -9.82 -2.48
CA PHE A 54 0.50 -9.90 -3.95
C PHE A 54 -0.83 -9.52 -4.61
N ASP A 55 -1.61 -8.63 -3.99
CA ASP A 55 -2.78 -8.02 -4.63
C ASP A 55 -2.32 -6.92 -5.62
N TYR A 56 -2.09 -7.33 -6.88
CA TYR A 56 -1.69 -6.45 -7.97
C TYR A 56 -2.75 -6.39 -9.09
N PRO A 57 -2.86 -5.25 -9.82
CA PRO A 57 -2.13 -4.00 -9.62
C PRO A 57 -2.70 -3.16 -8.47
N LEU A 58 -1.84 -2.36 -7.84
CA LEU A 58 -2.28 -1.39 -6.84
C LEU A 58 -3.00 -0.21 -7.49
N HIS A 59 -4.09 0.21 -6.86
CA HIS A 59 -4.87 1.37 -7.26
C HIS A 59 -4.56 2.55 -6.36
N PHE A 60 -4.36 3.73 -6.96
CA PHE A 60 -4.03 4.97 -6.26
C PHE A 60 -5.08 6.03 -6.58
N GLU A 61 -5.55 6.73 -5.57
CA GLU A 61 -6.53 7.82 -5.68
C GLU A 61 -6.08 9.02 -4.83
N LEU A 62 -6.43 10.22 -5.28
CA LEU A 62 -6.31 11.45 -4.50
C LEU A 62 -7.64 11.69 -3.78
N ILE A 63 -7.58 11.81 -2.44
CA ILE A 63 -8.74 12.06 -1.58
C ILE A 63 -8.92 13.56 -1.33
#